data_AF-K0NAQ4-F1
#
_entry.id   AF-K0NAQ4-F1
#
_cell.length_a   1.000
_cell.length_b   1.000
_cell.length_c   1.000
_cell.angle_alpha   90.00
_cell.angle_beta   90.00
_cell.angle_gamma   90.00
#
_symmetry.space_group_name_H-M   'P 1'
#
loop_
_entity.id
_entity.type
_entity.pdbx_description
1 polymer ?
#
loop_
_entity_poly.entity_id
_entity_poly.type
_entity_poly.pdbx_seq_one_letter_code
_entity_poly.pdbx_strand_id
1 'polypeptide(L)'
;MNRKRIYNIIQYALLAAGQEDDFFDRDLGPIHIIKYVYLADLAYAQYNNGESYTGIEWKFHNFGPWNNEVHCCIDPALAEINAEKRLIDSRYEENETFIRYSLANYDLFEQKGKSLPLVISARLQDDIHKYNKDTPSLLGYVYRTAPMISAAPGELLDFSLAVKKKKEKPVYELQWDRLTIKKKKKFRKAMKAIREKRASQQTQKKDGFIKSPVKPLYDDIYDEGLDWVESLGGDPIPKMEFDARFSSDIWKSQSRKGDFSE
;
A
#
# COMPACT_ATOMS: atom_id res chain seq x y z
N MET A 1 13.83 20.86 -3.40
CA MET A 1 12.39 20.60 -3.14
C MET A 1 11.47 21.54 -3.91
N ASN A 2 10.37 21.04 -4.49
CA ASN A 2 9.37 21.80 -5.25
C ASN A 2 7.99 21.77 -4.57
N ARG A 3 7.62 22.86 -3.91
CA ARG A 3 6.37 22.97 -3.13
C ARG A 3 5.10 22.76 -3.96
N LYS A 4 5.06 23.27 -5.18
CA LYS A 4 3.89 23.11 -6.07
C LYS A 4 3.65 21.64 -6.42
N ARG A 5 4.72 20.87 -6.66
CA ARG A 5 4.64 19.43 -6.91
C ARG A 5 4.13 18.66 -5.69
N ILE A 6 4.59 19.03 -4.50
CA ILE A 6 4.11 18.46 -3.23
C ILE A 6 2.61 18.73 -3.06
N TYR A 7 2.18 19.97 -3.27
CA TYR A 7 0.77 20.35 -3.18
C TYR A 7 -0.11 19.55 -4.14
N ASN A 8 0.31 19.42 -5.39
CA ASN A 8 -0.43 18.63 -6.38
C ASN A 8 -0.58 17.16 -5.95
N ILE A 9 0.45 16.55 -5.36
CA ILE A 9 0.35 15.17 -4.84
C ILE A 9 -0.58 15.09 -3.63
N ILE A 10 -0.44 16.00 -2.66
CA ILE A 10 -1.29 16.02 -1.45
C ILE A 10 -2.77 16.17 -1.84
N GLN A 11 -3.06 17.13 -2.71
CA GLN A 11 -4.41 17.42 -3.19
C GLN A 11 -4.97 16.22 -3.97
N TYR A 12 -4.18 15.64 -4.88
CA TYR A 12 -4.61 14.48 -5.64
C TYR A 12 -4.86 13.25 -4.77
N ALA A 13 -3.99 12.98 -3.78
CA ALA A 13 -4.15 11.86 -2.88
C ALA A 13 -5.46 11.95 -2.08
N LEU A 14 -5.81 13.14 -1.57
CA LEU A 14 -7.08 13.33 -0.87
C LEU A 14 -8.28 13.14 -1.81
N LEU A 15 -8.21 13.72 -3.02
CA LEU A 15 -9.29 13.62 -4.00
C LEU A 15 -9.50 12.18 -4.50
N ALA A 16 -8.42 11.41 -4.62
CA ALA A 16 -8.46 9.98 -4.93
C ALA A 16 -9.16 9.18 -3.83
N ALA A 17 -8.81 9.42 -2.56
CA ALA A 17 -9.53 8.81 -1.44
C ALA A 17 -11.01 9.20 -1.43
N GLY A 18 -11.34 10.44 -1.82
CA GLY A 18 -12.72 10.90 -1.99
C GLY A 18 -13.54 10.15 -3.05
N GLN A 19 -12.91 9.33 -3.90
CA GLN A 19 -13.59 8.48 -4.89
C GLN A 19 -13.97 7.10 -4.37
N GLU A 20 -13.52 6.70 -3.18
CA GLU A 20 -13.82 5.37 -2.65
C GLU A 20 -15.31 5.15 -2.40
N ASP A 21 -15.81 3.94 -2.66
CA ASP A 21 -17.25 3.66 -2.54
C ASP A 21 -17.75 3.80 -1.11
N ASP A 22 -16.99 3.31 -0.13
CA ASP A 22 -17.31 3.42 1.29
C ASP A 22 -16.97 4.82 1.82
N PHE A 23 -17.99 5.52 2.34
CA PHE A 23 -17.81 6.81 3.00
C PHE A 23 -16.79 6.76 4.15
N PHE A 24 -16.73 5.64 4.86
CA PHE A 24 -15.77 5.42 5.94
C PHE A 24 -14.34 5.23 5.45
N ASP A 25 -14.05 5.22 4.15
CA ASP A 25 -12.71 5.12 3.58
C ASP A 25 -12.23 6.42 2.89
N ARG A 26 -13.09 7.44 2.81
CA ARG A 26 -12.83 8.68 2.05
C ARG A 26 -11.99 9.76 2.75
N ASP A 27 -11.50 9.49 3.96
CA ASP A 27 -10.68 10.47 4.69
C ASP A 27 -9.25 9.97 4.89
N LEU A 28 -8.31 10.92 4.89
CA LEU A 28 -6.90 10.64 5.11
C LEU A 28 -6.40 11.42 6.31
N GLY A 29 -5.52 10.79 7.09
CA GLY A 29 -4.76 11.47 8.14
C GLY A 29 -3.40 11.98 7.65
N PRO A 30 -2.71 12.86 8.39
CA PRO A 30 -1.39 13.37 8.03
C PRO A 30 -0.37 12.28 7.70
N ILE A 31 -0.36 11.18 8.47
CA ILE A 31 0.54 10.04 8.24
C ILE A 31 0.32 9.44 6.85
N HIS A 32 -0.93 9.20 6.46
CA HIS A 32 -1.27 8.65 5.14
C HIS A 32 -0.79 9.57 4.02
N ILE A 33 -1.09 10.87 4.13
CA ILE A 33 -0.71 11.87 3.14
C ILE A 33 0.81 11.87 2.93
N ILE A 34 1.59 11.91 4.01
CA ILE A 34 3.06 11.88 3.92
C ILE A 34 3.55 10.60 3.24
N LYS A 35 2.95 9.44 3.57
CA LYS A 35 3.31 8.17 2.93
C LYS A 35 2.96 8.16 1.45
N TYR A 36 1.84 8.74 1.04
CA TYR A 36 1.50 8.87 -0.36
C TYR A 36 2.42 9.84 -1.10
N VAL A 37 2.86 10.95 -0.50
CA VAL A 37 3.89 11.82 -1.12
C VAL A 37 5.20 11.04 -1.31
N TYR A 38 5.62 10.24 -0.32
CA TYR A 38 6.78 9.36 -0.47
C TYR A 38 6.60 8.33 -1.60
N LEU A 39 5.45 7.66 -1.67
CA LEU A 39 5.17 6.66 -2.71
C LEU A 39 5.09 7.30 -4.11
N ALA A 40 4.65 8.54 -4.21
CA ALA A 40 4.69 9.30 -5.46
C ALA A 40 6.13 9.52 -5.95
N ASP A 41 7.02 9.95 -5.06
CA ASP A 41 8.44 10.09 -5.39
C ASP A 41 9.08 8.76 -5.75
N LEU A 42 8.71 7.69 -5.03
CA LEU A 42 9.21 6.34 -5.32
C LEU A 42 8.76 5.87 -6.70
N ALA A 43 7.48 6.05 -7.03
CA ALA A 43 6.92 5.70 -8.33
C ALA A 43 7.61 6.48 -9.45
N TYR A 44 7.88 7.77 -9.24
CA TYR A 44 8.60 8.57 -10.22
C TYR A 44 10.06 8.11 -10.38
N ALA A 45 10.79 7.94 -9.27
CA ALA A 45 12.19 7.56 -9.26
C ALA A 45 12.46 6.22 -9.95
N GLN A 46 11.54 5.25 -9.83
CA GLN A 46 11.59 3.96 -10.53
C GLN A 46 11.82 4.10 -12.04
N TYR A 47 11.32 5.17 -12.67
CA TYR A 47 11.41 5.40 -14.11
C TYR A 47 12.30 6.59 -14.50
N ASN A 48 12.85 7.30 -13.52
CA ASN A 48 13.65 8.51 -13.71
C ASN A 48 15.01 8.39 -13.01
N ASN A 49 15.66 7.22 -13.13
CA ASN A 49 17.03 6.97 -12.67
C ASN A 49 17.28 7.31 -11.19
N GLY A 50 16.27 7.15 -10.33
CA GLY A 50 16.40 7.42 -8.90
C GLY A 50 16.11 8.87 -8.51
N GLU A 51 15.86 9.77 -9.46
CA GLU A 51 15.47 11.15 -9.17
C GLU A 51 14.02 11.20 -8.67
N SER A 52 13.78 11.92 -7.57
CA SER A 52 12.44 12.13 -7.04
C SER A 52 11.69 13.24 -7.78
N TYR A 53 10.37 13.17 -7.81
CA TYR A 53 9.55 14.17 -8.50
C TYR A 53 9.56 15.50 -7.75
N THR A 54 9.50 15.44 -6.43
CA THR A 54 9.42 16.61 -5.56
C THR A 54 10.80 17.19 -5.20
N GLY A 55 11.87 16.39 -5.30
CA GLY A 55 13.18 16.75 -4.75
C GLY A 55 13.19 16.86 -3.23
N ILE A 56 12.37 16.06 -2.53
CA ILE A 56 12.41 15.90 -1.06
C ILE A 56 13.59 15.00 -0.68
N GLU A 57 14.32 15.41 0.34
CA GLU A 57 15.28 14.55 1.04
C GLU A 57 14.54 13.75 2.10
N TRP A 58 14.17 12.53 1.74
CA TRP A 58 13.46 11.62 2.64
C TRP A 58 14.42 11.00 3.64
N LYS A 59 14.02 11.00 4.91
CA LYS A 59 14.77 10.38 6.00
C LYS A 59 13.95 9.27 6.64
N PHE A 60 14.58 8.16 6.99
CA PHE A 60 13.94 7.15 7.83
C PHE A 60 13.84 7.69 9.25
N HIS A 61 12.61 7.95 9.70
CA HIS A 61 12.29 8.30 11.08
C HIS A 61 11.29 7.29 11.67
N ASN A 62 11.02 7.34 12.98
CA ASN A 62 10.20 6.41 13.78
C ASN A 62 9.10 5.63 13.03
N PHE A 63 8.30 6.31 12.21
CA PHE A 63 7.18 5.71 11.45
C PHE A 63 7.41 5.65 9.94
N GLY A 64 8.66 5.43 9.52
CA GLY A 64 9.07 5.30 8.13
C GLY A 64 9.61 6.60 7.50
N PRO A 65 9.40 6.83 6.20
CA PRO A 65 9.88 8.02 5.50
C PRO A 65 9.21 9.26 6.06
N TRP A 66 10.00 10.27 6.43
CA TRP A 66 9.52 11.51 7.02
C TRP A 66 10.30 12.71 6.51
N ASN A 67 9.59 13.84 6.41
CA ASN A 67 10.17 15.15 6.16
C ASN A 67 9.25 16.23 6.77
N ASN A 68 9.82 17.15 7.55
CA ASN A 68 9.04 18.17 8.26
C ASN A 68 8.39 19.19 7.31
N GLU A 69 9.06 19.55 6.22
CA GLU A 69 8.53 20.52 5.26
C GLU A 69 7.29 19.98 4.54
N VAL A 70 7.26 18.67 4.26
CA VAL A 70 6.08 17.99 3.71
C VAL A 70 4.93 18.06 4.70
N HIS A 71 5.18 17.78 5.99
CA HIS A 71 4.16 17.89 7.04
C HIS A 71 3.57 19.30 7.11
N CYS A 72 4.43 20.34 7.08
CA CYS A 72 4.00 21.73 7.04
C CYS A 72 3.24 22.12 5.75
N CYS A 73 3.36 21.35 4.68
CA CYS A 73 2.62 21.58 3.43
C CYS A 73 1.18 21.05 3.46
N ILE A 74 0.82 20.14 4.38
CA ILE A 74 -0.48 19.45 4.35
C ILE A 74 -1.65 20.44 4.49
N ASP A 75 -1.70 21.16 5.61
CA ASP A 75 -2.78 22.13 5.87
C ASP A 75 -2.94 23.17 4.74
N PRO A 76 -1.89 23.89 4.31
CA PRO A 76 -2.07 24.90 3.26
C PRO A 76 -2.39 24.29 1.89
N ALA A 77 -1.87 23.10 1.54
CA ALA A 77 -2.23 22.45 0.27
C ALA A 77 -3.70 22.02 0.23
N LEU A 78 -4.24 21.57 1.36
CA LEU A 78 -5.62 21.13 1.46
C LEU A 78 -6.60 22.30 1.62
N ALA A 79 -6.18 23.39 2.26
CA ALA A 79 -6.95 24.63 2.31
C ALA A 79 -7.18 25.21 0.90
N GLU A 80 -6.19 25.14 -0.01
CA GLU A 80 -6.34 25.63 -1.40
C GLU A 80 -7.47 24.96 -2.19
N ILE A 81 -7.85 23.74 -1.82
CA ILE A 81 -8.94 23.00 -2.48
C ILE A 81 -10.21 22.94 -1.64
N ASN A 82 -10.28 23.70 -0.54
CA ASN A 82 -11.38 23.72 0.42
C ASN A 82 -11.71 22.34 1.00
N ALA A 83 -10.69 21.54 1.32
CA ALA A 83 -10.88 20.27 2.01
C ALA A 83 -11.42 20.48 3.43
N GLU A 84 -12.29 19.58 3.87
CA GLU A 84 -12.79 19.58 5.25
C GLU A 84 -11.73 18.99 6.18
N LYS A 85 -11.43 19.69 7.29
CA LYS A 85 -10.55 19.22 8.36
C LYS A 85 -11.40 18.89 9.59
N ARG A 86 -11.37 17.64 10.03
CA ARG A 86 -12.08 17.15 11.22
C ARG A 86 -11.09 16.78 12.31
N LEU A 87 -11.44 17.15 13.54
CA LEU A 87 -10.74 16.77 14.76
C LEU A 87 -11.54 15.65 15.42
N ILE A 88 -10.88 14.54 15.73
CA ILE A 88 -11.51 13.37 16.34
C ILE A 88 -10.74 13.07 17.62
N ASP A 89 -11.45 13.07 18.75
CA ASP A 89 -10.86 12.76 20.04
C ASP A 89 -10.63 11.25 20.19
N SER A 90 -9.46 10.85 20.67
CA SER A 90 -9.17 9.45 20.94
C SER A 90 -10.03 8.94 22.10
N ARG A 91 -10.41 7.67 22.03
CA ARG A 91 -11.09 6.97 23.13
C ARG A 91 -10.12 6.31 24.12
N TYR A 92 -8.82 6.31 23.82
CA TYR A 92 -7.82 5.49 24.52
C TYR A 92 -6.86 6.33 25.36
N GLU A 93 -6.57 7.55 24.95
CA GLU A 93 -5.72 8.48 25.70
C GLU A 93 -6.46 9.80 25.88
N GLU A 94 -6.64 10.21 27.14
CA GLU A 94 -7.09 11.56 27.47
C GLU A 94 -6.13 12.55 26.80
N ASN A 95 -6.63 13.32 25.82
CA ASN A 95 -5.96 14.42 25.10
C ASN A 95 -5.26 14.12 23.76
N GLU A 96 -5.38 12.92 23.18
CA GLU A 96 -4.95 12.72 21.80
C GLU A 96 -6.09 13.02 20.81
N THR A 97 -6.08 14.20 20.19
CA THR A 97 -6.99 14.52 19.07
C THR A 97 -6.28 14.23 17.75
N PHE A 98 -6.84 13.33 16.93
CA PHE A 98 -6.30 13.04 15.61
C PHE A 98 -7.06 13.78 14.50
N ILE A 99 -6.30 14.24 13.50
CA ILE A 99 -6.80 15.03 12.38
C ILE A 99 -7.14 14.12 11.19
N ARG A 100 -8.32 14.33 10.59
CA ARG A 100 -8.73 13.73 9.32
C ARG A 100 -9.11 14.80 8.31
N TYR A 101 -8.75 14.57 7.05
CA TYR A 101 -9.14 15.41 5.93
C TYR A 101 -10.03 14.65 4.98
N SER A 102 -11.05 15.29 4.43
CA SER A 102 -11.95 14.71 3.43
C SER A 102 -12.32 15.74 2.36
N LEU A 103 -12.41 15.27 1.10
CA LEU A 103 -12.97 16.04 -0.01
C LEU A 103 -13.38 15.11 -1.15
N ALA A 104 -14.65 15.14 -1.55
CA ALA A 104 -15.14 14.41 -2.72
C ALA A 104 -15.49 15.42 -3.83
N ASN A 105 -14.66 15.49 -4.87
CA ASN A 105 -14.89 16.34 -6.04
C ASN A 105 -14.32 15.69 -7.30
N TYR A 106 -15.19 15.12 -8.13
CA TYR A 106 -14.81 14.35 -9.32
C TYR A 106 -14.10 15.21 -10.39
N ASP A 107 -14.61 16.41 -10.66
CA ASP A 107 -14.03 17.29 -11.67
C ASP A 107 -12.61 17.74 -11.29
N LEU A 108 -12.42 18.08 -10.01
CA LEU A 108 -11.12 18.47 -9.49
C LEU A 108 -10.15 17.27 -9.43
N PHE A 109 -10.65 16.08 -9.10
CA PHE A 109 -9.87 14.84 -9.14
C PHE A 109 -9.30 14.59 -10.55
N GLU A 110 -10.15 14.65 -11.58
CA GLU A 110 -9.75 14.51 -12.98
C GLU A 110 -8.73 15.58 -13.41
N GLN A 111 -8.99 16.84 -13.04
CA GLN A 111 -8.09 17.95 -13.36
C GLN A 111 -6.71 17.77 -12.72
N LYS A 112 -6.66 17.40 -11.44
CA LYS A 112 -5.41 17.20 -10.70
C LYS A 112 -4.68 15.95 -11.19
N GLY A 113 -5.40 14.88 -11.51
CA GLY A 113 -4.83 13.66 -12.10
C GLY A 113 -4.10 13.92 -13.41
N LYS A 114 -4.66 14.77 -14.29
CA LYS A 114 -4.02 15.20 -15.55
C LYS A 114 -2.80 16.09 -15.35
N SER A 115 -2.68 16.76 -14.20
CA SER A 115 -1.53 17.62 -13.88
C SER A 115 -0.31 16.86 -13.36
N LEU A 116 -0.48 15.59 -12.99
CA LEU A 116 0.59 14.72 -12.50
C LEU A 116 1.09 13.79 -13.62
N PRO A 117 2.37 13.40 -13.59
CA PRO A 117 2.87 12.31 -14.43
C PRO A 117 2.00 11.04 -14.25
N LEU A 118 1.63 10.40 -15.36
CA LEU A 118 0.74 9.21 -15.35
C LEU A 118 1.22 8.11 -14.39
N VAL A 119 2.53 7.92 -14.30
CA VAL A 119 3.14 6.94 -13.39
C VAL A 119 2.80 7.25 -11.93
N ILE A 120 2.77 8.52 -11.54
CA ILE A 120 2.44 8.95 -10.19
C ILE A 120 0.94 8.81 -9.95
N SER A 121 0.11 9.39 -10.82
CA SER A 121 -1.35 9.39 -10.61
C SER A 121 -1.92 7.98 -10.59
N ALA A 122 -1.56 7.13 -11.56
CA ALA A 122 -2.01 5.73 -11.58
C ALA A 122 -1.54 4.97 -10.34
N ARG A 123 -0.26 5.13 -9.95
CA ARG A 123 0.28 4.41 -8.79
C ARG A 123 -0.38 4.83 -7.49
N LEU A 124 -0.56 6.14 -7.30
CA LEU A 124 -1.22 6.66 -6.11
C LEU A 124 -2.67 6.22 -6.03
N GLN A 125 -3.40 6.24 -7.14
CA GLN A 125 -4.77 5.75 -7.15
C GLN A 125 -4.86 4.28 -6.72
N ASP A 126 -3.98 3.42 -7.25
CA ASP A 126 -3.91 2.01 -6.87
C ASP A 126 -3.55 1.83 -5.39
N ASP A 127 -2.52 2.53 -4.91
CA ASP A 127 -2.08 2.43 -3.51
C ASP A 127 -3.16 2.97 -2.55
N ILE A 128 -3.82 4.07 -2.89
CA ILE A 128 -4.89 4.66 -2.06
C ILE A 128 -6.07 3.71 -1.98
N HIS A 129 -6.56 3.20 -3.11
CA HIS A 129 -7.67 2.23 -3.13
C HIS A 129 -7.34 0.94 -2.37
N LYS A 130 -6.07 0.52 -2.39
CA LYS A 130 -5.63 -0.70 -1.72
C LYS A 130 -5.53 -0.54 -0.21
N TYR A 131 -5.06 0.61 0.27
CA TYR A 131 -4.75 0.81 1.69
C TYR A 131 -5.78 1.67 2.42
N ASN A 132 -6.59 2.49 1.75
CA ASN A 132 -7.62 3.36 2.31
C ASN A 132 -7.13 4.05 3.60
N LYS A 133 -7.78 3.73 4.74
CA LYS A 133 -7.44 4.20 6.10
C LYS A 133 -6.64 3.20 6.93
N ASP A 134 -6.27 2.05 6.35
CA ASP A 134 -5.49 1.01 7.02
C ASP A 134 -4.02 1.44 7.14
N THR A 135 -3.76 2.20 8.20
CA THR A 135 -2.41 2.68 8.54
C THR A 135 -1.43 1.52 8.73
N PRO A 136 -1.73 0.44 9.48
CA PRO A 136 -0.83 -0.70 9.61
C PRO A 136 -0.41 -1.32 8.26
N SER A 137 -1.35 -1.57 7.35
CA SER A 137 -1.03 -2.16 6.05
C SER A 137 -0.22 -1.21 5.16
N LEU A 138 -0.56 0.09 5.16
CA LEU A 138 0.20 1.11 4.44
C LEU A 138 1.65 1.20 4.96
N LEU A 139 1.82 1.26 6.28
CA LEU A 139 3.15 1.30 6.89
C LEU A 139 3.93 0.02 6.56
N GLY A 140 3.31 -1.16 6.69
CA GLY A 140 3.93 -2.43 6.33
C GLY A 140 4.36 -2.50 4.86
N TYR A 141 3.62 -1.85 3.95
CA TYR A 141 4.06 -1.72 2.56
C TYR A 141 5.25 -0.77 2.41
N VAL A 142 5.17 0.42 3.02
CA VAL A 142 6.25 1.42 2.97
C VAL A 142 7.57 0.87 3.52
N TYR A 143 7.54 0.12 4.63
CA TYR A 143 8.73 -0.51 5.22
C TYR A 143 9.38 -1.57 4.32
N ARG A 144 8.65 -2.12 3.35
CA ARG A 144 9.13 -3.13 2.41
C ARG A 144 9.69 -2.54 1.11
N THR A 145 9.66 -1.23 0.95
CA THR A 145 10.25 -0.59 -0.23
C THR A 145 11.78 -0.65 -0.19
N ALA A 146 12.42 -0.75 -1.36
CA ALA A 146 13.88 -0.89 -1.45
C ALA A 146 14.68 0.21 -0.71
N PRO A 147 14.31 1.51 -0.80
CA PRO A 147 15.00 2.56 -0.04
C PRO A 147 14.85 2.38 1.48
N MET A 148 13.67 1.96 1.95
CA MET A 148 13.39 1.76 3.38
C MET A 148 14.08 0.53 3.97
N ILE A 149 14.15 -0.57 3.23
CA ILE A 149 14.86 -1.79 3.63
C ILE A 149 16.35 -1.51 3.81
N SER A 150 16.92 -0.65 2.97
CA SER A 150 18.35 -0.41 2.92
C SER A 150 18.85 0.66 3.90
N ALA A 151 17.95 1.47 4.44
CA ALA A 151 18.27 2.54 5.38
C ALA A 151 18.08 2.12 6.85
N ALA A 152 18.85 2.72 7.74
CA ALA A 152 18.64 2.71 9.18
C ALA A 152 17.91 3.99 9.67
N PRO A 153 17.26 3.97 10.84
CA PRO A 153 16.67 5.17 11.42
C PRO A 153 17.72 6.28 11.53
N GLY A 154 17.37 7.48 11.06
CA GLY A 154 18.30 8.60 10.99
C GLY A 154 18.87 8.87 9.58
N GLU A 155 18.89 7.87 8.70
CA GLU A 155 19.56 7.93 7.40
C GLU A 155 18.65 8.47 6.28
N LEU A 156 19.27 9.03 5.25
CA LEU A 156 18.60 9.43 4.01
C LEU A 156 18.23 8.20 3.19
N LEU A 157 17.08 8.26 2.53
CA LEU A 157 16.59 7.20 1.67
C LEU A 157 17.17 7.34 0.25
N ASP A 158 17.84 6.28 -0.21
CA ASP A 158 18.40 6.21 -1.54
C ASP A 158 17.40 5.61 -2.54
N PHE A 159 16.89 6.44 -3.45
CA PHE A 159 15.93 6.05 -4.48
C PHE A 159 16.60 5.41 -5.71
N SER A 160 17.92 5.48 -5.84
CA SER A 160 18.64 4.80 -6.93
C SER A 160 18.46 3.27 -6.87
N LEU A 161 18.24 2.74 -5.66
CA LEU A 161 17.97 1.33 -5.40
C LEU A 161 16.63 0.85 -5.95
N ALA A 162 15.68 1.76 -6.22
CA ALA A 162 14.36 1.42 -6.73
C ALA A 162 14.28 1.50 -8.27
N VAL A 163 15.37 1.82 -8.97
CA VAL A 163 15.34 2.02 -10.43
C VAL A 163 14.98 0.71 -11.13
N LYS A 164 13.85 0.71 -11.83
CA LYS A 164 13.44 -0.44 -12.63
C LYS A 164 14.36 -0.54 -13.84
N LYS A 165 15.02 -1.68 -14.01
CA LYS A 165 15.72 -2.01 -15.25
C LYS A 165 14.70 -1.91 -16.39
N LYS A 166 14.97 -1.03 -17.37
CA LYS A 166 14.18 -0.98 -18.60
C LYS A 166 14.27 -2.36 -19.24
N LYS A 167 13.23 -3.18 -19.08
CA LYS A 167 13.07 -4.36 -19.91
C LYS A 167 12.99 -3.83 -21.33
N GLU A 168 13.98 -4.17 -22.16
CA GLU A 168 13.91 -3.93 -23.59
C GLU A 168 12.54 -4.43 -24.03
N LYS A 169 11.68 -3.52 -24.50
CA LYS A 169 10.35 -3.94 -24.97
C LYS A 169 10.63 -4.82 -26.18
N PRO A 170 10.34 -6.13 -26.14
CA PRO A 170 10.31 -6.89 -27.38
C PRO A 170 9.37 -6.16 -28.33
N VAL A 171 9.88 -5.82 -29.52
CA VAL A 171 9.08 -5.22 -30.59
C VAL A 171 8.09 -6.29 -31.04
N TYR A 172 6.95 -6.37 -30.36
CA TYR A 172 5.86 -7.23 -30.78
C TYR A 172 5.10 -6.49 -31.88
N GLU A 173 5.28 -6.93 -33.13
CA GLU A 173 4.25 -6.70 -34.14
C GLU A 173 2.98 -7.38 -33.64
N LEU A 174 1.98 -6.57 -33.28
CA LEU A 174 0.68 -7.09 -32.86
C LEU A 174 0.12 -7.94 -34.00
N GLN A 175 0.13 -9.27 -33.85
CA GLN A 175 -0.52 -10.19 -34.79
C GLN A 175 -2.00 -9.82 -35.01
N TRP A 176 -2.57 -9.04 -34.09
CA TRP A 176 -3.86 -8.38 -34.21
C TRP A 176 -4.01 -7.56 -35.49
N ASP A 177 -3.00 -6.81 -35.90
CA ASP A 177 -3.07 -5.97 -37.10
C ASP A 177 -2.95 -6.77 -38.39
N ARG A 178 -2.33 -7.95 -38.32
CA ARG A 178 -2.27 -8.93 -39.42
C ARG A 178 -3.56 -9.75 -39.59
N LEU A 179 -4.49 -9.70 -38.64
CA LEU A 179 -5.75 -10.47 -38.72
C LEU A 179 -6.77 -9.79 -39.63
N THR A 180 -7.33 -10.56 -40.56
CA THR A 180 -8.44 -10.16 -41.42
C THR A 180 -9.68 -9.78 -40.59
N ILE A 181 -10.49 -8.83 -41.09
CA ILE A 181 -11.70 -8.32 -40.42
C ILE A 181 -12.65 -9.45 -39.97
N LYS A 182 -12.78 -10.52 -40.76
CA LYS A 182 -13.58 -11.72 -40.41
C LYS A 182 -13.07 -12.44 -39.15
N LYS A 183 -11.75 -12.58 -39.00
CA LYS A 183 -11.13 -13.23 -37.83
C LYS A 183 -11.27 -12.36 -36.58
N LYS A 184 -11.09 -11.04 -36.70
CA LYS A 184 -11.35 -10.06 -35.62
C LYS A 184 -12.80 -10.14 -35.12
N LYS A 185 -13.78 -10.22 -36.03
CA LYS A 185 -15.21 -10.36 -35.69
C LYS A 185 -15.52 -11.69 -34.99
N LYS A 186 -14.95 -12.80 -35.47
CA LYS A 186 -15.11 -14.13 -34.85
C LYS A 186 -14.53 -14.17 -33.42
N PHE A 187 -13.36 -13.57 -33.22
CA PHE A 187 -12.75 -13.47 -31.89
C PHE A 187 -13.57 -12.63 -30.92
N ARG A 188 -14.04 -11.44 -31.34
CA ARG A 188 -14.92 -10.60 -30.51
C ARG A 188 -16.18 -11.35 -30.09
N LYS A 189 -16.78 -12.12 -31.00
CA LYS A 189 -17.96 -12.96 -30.70
C LYS A 189 -17.63 -14.07 -29.69
N ALA A 190 -16.49 -14.74 -29.84
CA ALA A 190 -16.03 -15.77 -28.90
C ALA A 190 -15.73 -15.19 -27.50
N MET A 191 -15.08 -14.04 -27.43
CA MET A 191 -14.81 -13.35 -26.16
C MET A 191 -16.10 -12.90 -25.47
N LYS A 192 -17.09 -12.40 -26.22
CA LYS A 192 -18.40 -12.03 -25.67
C LYS A 192 -19.10 -13.26 -25.05
N ALA A 193 -19.10 -14.39 -25.74
CA ALA A 193 -19.67 -15.64 -25.24
C ALA A 193 -18.96 -16.17 -23.98
N ILE A 194 -17.62 -16.06 -23.89
CA ILE A 194 -16.86 -16.43 -22.68
C ILE A 194 -17.22 -15.51 -21.51
N ARG A 195 -17.36 -14.20 -21.76
CA ARG A 195 -17.68 -13.20 -20.74
C ARG A 195 -19.10 -13.42 -20.18
N GLU A 196 -20.06 -13.71 -21.05
CA GLU A 196 -21.43 -14.08 -20.68
C GLU A 196 -21.47 -15.39 -19.87
N LYS A 197 -20.71 -16.41 -20.29
CA LYS A 197 -20.62 -17.70 -19.58
C LYS A 197 -19.97 -17.57 -18.19
N ARG A 198 -18.99 -16.69 -18.03
CA ARG A 198 -18.37 -16.41 -16.72
C ARG A 198 -19.29 -15.61 -15.80
N ALA A 199 -19.98 -14.60 -16.33
CA ALA A 199 -20.95 -13.81 -15.56
C ALA A 199 -22.10 -14.70 -15.02
N SER A 200 -22.55 -15.69 -15.79
CA SER A 200 -23.57 -16.66 -15.33
C SER A 200 -23.06 -17.69 -14.32
N GLN A 201 -21.75 -17.92 -14.25
CA GLN A 201 -21.13 -18.88 -13.30
C GLN A 201 -20.69 -18.20 -12.00
N GLN A 202 -20.46 -16.89 -12.01
CA GLN A 202 -20.04 -16.12 -10.84
C GLN A 202 -21.16 -15.95 -9.81
N THR A 203 -22.43 -16.04 -10.21
CA THR A 203 -23.60 -16.03 -9.31
C THR A 203 -23.85 -17.36 -8.60
N GLN A 204 -23.18 -18.45 -8.99
CA GLN A 204 -23.39 -19.79 -8.41
C GLN A 204 -22.26 -20.29 -7.50
N LYS A 205 -21.10 -19.63 -7.47
CA LYS A 205 -20.05 -19.95 -6.50
C LYS A 205 -20.25 -19.14 -5.22
N LYS A 206 -21.18 -19.61 -4.40
CA LYS A 206 -21.10 -19.36 -2.96
C LYS A 206 -19.94 -20.19 -2.43
N ASP A 207 -19.02 -19.52 -1.74
CA ASP A 207 -17.92 -20.14 -1.01
C ASP A 207 -18.46 -21.17 0.00
N GLY A 208 -18.39 -22.43 -0.39
CA GLY A 208 -18.51 -23.54 0.53
C GLY A 208 -17.11 -24.04 0.79
N PHE A 209 -16.50 -23.62 1.90
CA PHE A 209 -15.45 -24.44 2.50
C PHE A 209 -15.98 -25.87 2.60
N ILE A 210 -15.18 -26.86 2.16
CA ILE A 210 -15.47 -28.25 2.47
C ILE A 210 -15.45 -28.32 4.00
N LYS A 211 -16.63 -28.37 4.63
CA LYS A 211 -16.71 -28.62 6.07
C LYS A 211 -16.01 -29.94 6.30
N SER A 212 -14.95 -29.94 7.12
CA SER A 212 -14.31 -31.18 7.53
C SER A 212 -15.41 -32.13 8.02
N PRO A 213 -15.53 -33.35 7.47
CA PRO A 213 -16.65 -34.23 7.76
C PRO A 213 -16.64 -34.73 9.22
N VAL A 214 -15.54 -34.51 9.94
CA VAL A 214 -15.34 -35.01 11.29
C VAL A 214 -15.14 -33.82 12.23
N LYS A 215 -16.06 -33.65 13.17
CA LYS A 215 -15.80 -32.82 14.36
C LYS A 215 -14.77 -33.59 15.21
N PRO A 216 -13.68 -32.95 15.68
CA PRO A 216 -12.80 -33.62 16.63
C PRO A 216 -13.64 -34.08 17.83
N LEU A 217 -13.57 -35.37 18.14
CA LEU A 217 -14.06 -35.90 19.40
C LEU A 217 -12.98 -35.61 20.44
N TYR A 218 -13.30 -34.75 21.38
CA TYR A 218 -12.54 -34.56 22.61
C TYR A 218 -13.03 -35.63 23.59
N ASP A 219 -12.54 -36.85 23.40
CA ASP A 219 -12.79 -37.98 24.29
C ASP A 219 -11.59 -38.17 25.23
N ASP A 220 -11.74 -39.08 26.19
CA ASP A 220 -10.67 -39.36 27.17
C ASP A 220 -9.36 -39.81 26.48
N ILE A 221 -9.45 -40.43 25.29
CA ILE A 221 -8.30 -40.85 24.49
C ILE A 221 -7.55 -39.63 23.92
N TYR A 222 -8.28 -38.59 23.49
CA TYR A 222 -7.70 -37.34 23.05
C TYR A 222 -6.92 -36.65 24.17
N ASP A 223 -7.49 -36.59 25.38
CA ASP A 223 -6.86 -35.95 26.54
C ASP A 223 -5.63 -36.75 27.00
N GLU A 224 -5.72 -38.08 27.07
CA GLU A 224 -4.56 -38.95 27.34
C GLU A 224 -3.45 -38.79 26.29
N GLY A 225 -3.84 -38.64 25.01
CA GLY A 225 -2.91 -38.39 23.92
C GLY A 225 -2.22 -37.02 24.04
N LEU A 226 -2.95 -36.00 24.47
CA LEU A 226 -2.41 -34.66 24.70
C LEU A 226 -1.43 -34.67 25.86
N ASP A 227 -1.78 -35.28 26.98
CA ASP A 227 -0.93 -35.42 28.17
C ASP A 227 0.35 -36.19 27.86
N TRP A 228 0.25 -37.26 27.05
CA TRP A 228 1.42 -38.00 26.57
C TRP A 228 2.33 -37.13 25.72
N VAL A 229 1.80 -36.34 24.80
CA VAL A 229 2.58 -35.41 23.96
C VAL A 229 3.22 -34.30 24.82
N GLU A 230 2.50 -33.73 25.78
CA GLU A 230 3.04 -32.71 26.68
C GLU A 230 4.14 -33.29 27.58
N SER A 231 4.01 -34.55 28.02
CA SER A 231 5.05 -35.23 28.81
C SER A 231 6.38 -35.41 28.05
N LEU A 232 6.34 -35.47 26.71
CA LEU A 232 7.54 -35.52 25.87
C LEU A 232 8.20 -34.14 25.69
N GLY A 233 7.51 -33.05 26.06
CA GLY A 233 7.96 -31.67 25.88
C GLY A 233 9.11 -31.24 26.80
N GLY A 234 9.51 -32.09 27.76
CA GLY A 234 10.52 -31.77 28.76
C GLY A 234 10.02 -30.80 29.83
N ASP A 235 10.93 -30.36 30.71
CA ASP A 235 10.57 -29.44 31.78
C ASP A 235 10.12 -28.08 31.22
N PRO A 236 9.04 -27.48 31.76
CA PRO A 236 8.60 -26.16 31.32
C PRO A 236 9.69 -25.13 31.57
N ILE A 237 10.00 -24.33 30.55
CA ILE A 237 10.98 -23.25 30.66
C ILE A 237 10.50 -22.29 31.77
N PRO A 238 11.34 -21.99 32.78
CA PRO A 238 10.94 -21.11 33.88
C PRO A 238 10.56 -19.73 33.34
N LYS A 239 9.38 -19.25 33.75
CA LYS A 239 8.92 -17.91 33.41
C LYS A 239 9.77 -16.90 34.18
N MET A 240 10.69 -16.26 33.47
CA MET A 240 11.54 -15.20 33.98
C MET A 240 11.35 -13.94 33.14
N GLU A 241 11.51 -12.77 33.76
CA GLU A 241 11.53 -11.50 33.06
C GLU A 241 12.91 -11.28 32.45
N PHE A 242 12.94 -10.93 31.16
CA PHE A 242 14.16 -10.63 30.43
C PHE A 242 14.02 -9.28 29.73
N ASP A 243 15.10 -8.51 29.72
CA ASP A 243 15.22 -7.33 28.87
C ASP A 243 15.66 -7.74 27.47
N ALA A 244 14.74 -7.67 26.51
CA ALA A 244 15.08 -7.85 25.10
C ALA A 244 15.73 -6.57 24.56
N ARG A 245 16.95 -6.68 24.02
CA ARG A 245 17.64 -5.60 23.31
C ARG A 245 17.97 -6.03 21.90
N PHE A 246 17.67 -5.17 20.93
CA PHE A 246 18.06 -5.38 19.54
C PHE A 246 19.31 -4.56 19.24
N SER A 247 20.32 -5.18 18.63
CA SER A 247 21.46 -4.44 18.08
C SER A 247 20.98 -3.49 16.98
N SER A 248 21.56 -2.29 16.91
CA SER A 248 21.36 -1.36 15.80
C SER A 248 21.73 -1.95 14.43
N ASP A 249 22.60 -2.95 14.41
CA ASP A 249 23.04 -3.63 13.19
C ASP A 249 21.90 -4.37 12.49
N ILE A 250 20.79 -4.63 13.19
CA ILE A 250 19.60 -5.27 12.64
C ILE A 250 19.06 -4.50 11.42
N TRP A 251 19.19 -3.18 11.41
CA TRP A 251 18.71 -2.32 10.33
C TRP A 251 19.46 -2.55 9.02
N LYS A 252 20.72 -2.99 9.05
CA LYS A 252 21.52 -3.28 7.85
C LYS A 252 21.73 -4.79 7.63
N SER A 253 21.06 -5.63 8.42
CA SER A 253 21.17 -7.08 8.34
C SER A 253 20.58 -7.63 7.04
N GLN A 254 21.11 -8.78 6.59
CA GLN A 254 20.57 -9.51 5.44
C GLN A 254 19.13 -9.99 5.68
N SER A 255 18.77 -10.26 6.94
CA SER A 255 17.42 -10.70 7.33
C SER A 255 16.33 -9.68 6.98
N ARG A 256 16.66 -8.37 6.95
CA ARG A 256 15.72 -7.33 6.48
C ARG A 256 15.53 -7.32 4.97
N LYS A 257 16.54 -7.78 4.21
CA LYS A 257 16.50 -7.74 2.75
C LYS A 257 15.58 -8.82 2.18
N GLY A 258 15.52 -9.99 2.82
CA GLY A 258 14.61 -11.10 2.48
C GLY A 258 14.66 -11.54 1.02
N ASP A 259 13.89 -12.57 0.68
CA ASP A 259 13.55 -12.90 -0.71
C ASP A 259 12.18 -12.31 -1.05
N PHE A 260 12.07 -10.98 -1.08
CA PHE A 260 10.82 -10.34 -1.48
C PHE A 260 10.75 -10.30 -3.02
N SER A 261 9.84 -11.08 -3.61
CA SER A 261 9.52 -10.95 -5.03
C SER A 261 8.89 -9.59 -5.30
N GLU A 262 9.53 -8.76 -6.13
CA GLU A 262 9.00 -7.48 -6.63
C GLU A 262 7.70 -7.61 -7.44
#